data_AF-A0A939A6P1-F1
#
_entry.id   AF-A0A939A6P1-F1
#
_cell.length_a   1.000
_cell.length_b   1.000
_cell.length_c   1.000
_cell.angle_alpha   90.00
_cell.angle_beta   90.00
_cell.angle_gamma   90.00
#
_symmetry.space_group_name_H-M   'P 1'
#
loop_
_entity.id
_entity.type
_entity.pdbx_description
1 polymer ?
#
loop_
_entity_poly.entity_id
_entity_poly.type
_entity_poly.pdbx_seq_one_letter_code
_entity_poly.pdbx_strand_id
1 'polypeptide(L)'
;MAEPSETDQVHDTEPIGDIARLSEPHAVEIVDAVKVDRAVGFLNSAMRESGIQLAVRVSDYVVSEFFGGDVVQLDSRDRTKAVSYNALCRHPDLQIGEATLRRLARVGIQVRQLPDEVAGRLSQRHHRALLTVDDPRRKEELARAAVVEDWSPDKLAGVIAVDHQTAKPRTGRPAAPHVVKAISAVTRAVEGLGPMPFT
;
A
#
# COMPACT_ATOMS: atom_id res chain seq x y z
N MET A 1 31.98 60.43 18.22
CA MET A 1 31.10 60.23 17.06
C MET A 1 31.37 58.80 16.60
N ALA A 2 30.63 57.84 17.15
CA ALA A 2 29.38 57.29 16.63
C ALA A 2 29.65 56.18 15.59
N GLU A 3 29.86 54.95 16.10
CA GLU A 3 29.73 53.70 15.34
C GLU A 3 28.33 53.11 15.60
N PRO A 4 27.53 52.78 14.57
CA PRO A 4 26.27 52.06 14.71
C PRO A 4 26.50 50.53 14.57
N SER A 5 26.08 49.75 15.56
CA SER A 5 24.80 48.99 15.60
C SER A 5 24.81 47.71 14.74
N GLU A 6 25.35 46.66 15.34
CA GLU A 6 25.18 45.26 14.93
C GLU A 6 23.83 44.76 15.47
N THR A 7 22.92 44.41 14.56
CA THR A 7 21.57 43.92 14.87
C THR A 7 21.61 42.40 14.89
N ASP A 8 21.64 41.83 16.08
CA ASP A 8 21.55 40.39 16.34
C ASP A 8 20.07 40.02 16.52
N GLN A 9 19.45 39.37 15.54
CA GLN A 9 18.09 38.84 15.62
C GLN A 9 18.15 37.38 16.06
N VAL A 10 17.88 37.17 17.35
CA VAL A 10 17.62 35.87 17.95
C VAL A 10 16.24 35.40 17.50
N HIS A 11 16.18 34.39 16.63
CA HIS A 11 14.94 33.69 16.29
C HIS A 11 14.59 32.68 17.39
N ASP A 12 13.53 32.99 18.14
CA ASP A 12 12.83 32.07 19.02
C ASP A 12 12.46 30.78 18.26
N THR A 13 13.04 29.67 18.68
CA THR A 13 12.67 28.33 18.24
C THR A 13 11.78 27.74 19.32
N GLU A 14 10.47 27.73 19.08
CA GLU A 14 9.53 27.06 19.98
C GLU A 14 9.88 25.56 20.14
N PRO A 15 9.74 24.99 21.34
CA PRO A 15 10.04 23.58 21.58
C PRO A 15 9.01 22.71 20.89
N ILE A 16 9.47 21.90 19.94
CA ILE A 16 8.69 20.82 19.31
C ILE A 16 8.27 19.86 20.42
N GLY A 17 7.00 19.99 20.82
CA GLY A 17 6.35 19.13 21.79
C GLY A 17 6.36 17.67 21.35
N ASP A 18 7.02 16.87 22.17
CA ASP A 18 6.47 15.64 22.73
C ASP A 18 5.86 14.64 21.72
N ILE A 19 6.72 14.02 20.90
CA ILE A 19 6.40 12.85 20.06
C ILE A 19 6.42 11.54 20.89
N ALA A 20 6.39 11.63 22.23
CA ALA A 20 6.50 10.48 23.13
C ALA A 20 5.14 9.84 23.47
N ARG A 21 4.13 9.96 22.60
CA ARG A 21 2.84 9.30 22.77
C ARG A 21 2.55 8.33 21.63
N LEU A 22 2.47 7.05 22.03
CA LEU A 22 1.77 5.93 21.39
C LEU A 22 2.54 5.15 20.31
N SER A 23 3.58 4.45 20.73
CA SER A 23 3.86 3.13 20.15
C SER A 23 3.96 2.12 21.29
N GLU A 24 2.83 1.86 21.95
CA GLU A 24 2.74 0.69 22.82
C GLU A 24 2.95 -0.57 21.95
N PRO A 25 3.79 -1.52 22.40
CA PRO A 25 3.98 -2.78 21.68
C PRO A 25 2.65 -3.53 21.67
N HIS A 26 1.93 -3.47 20.55
CA HIS A 26 0.77 -4.32 20.32
C HIS A 26 1.24 -5.77 20.47
N ALA A 27 0.80 -6.40 21.56
CA ALA A 27 1.01 -7.81 21.78
C ALA A 27 0.57 -8.54 20.52
N VAL A 28 1.47 -9.36 19.97
CA VAL A 28 1.17 -10.23 18.83
C VAL A 28 0.14 -11.23 19.33
N GLU A 29 -1.13 -10.87 19.20
CA GLU A 29 -2.26 -11.68 19.60
C GLU A 29 -2.18 -12.96 18.76
N ILE A 30 -2.00 -14.10 19.44
CA ILE A 30 -1.98 -15.41 18.81
C ILE A 30 -3.34 -15.55 18.12
N VAL A 31 -3.32 -15.47 16.78
CA VAL A 31 -4.54 -15.53 15.97
C VAL A 31 -5.26 -16.83 16.30
N ASP A 32 -6.48 -16.70 16.84
CA ASP A 32 -7.32 -17.81 17.27
C ASP A 32 -7.63 -18.73 16.08
N ALA A 33 -7.21 -20.00 16.17
CA ALA A 33 -7.38 -21.00 15.12
C ALA A 33 -8.87 -21.18 14.74
N VAL A 34 -9.79 -21.10 15.69
CA VAL A 34 -11.23 -21.23 15.43
C VAL A 34 -11.73 -20.08 14.55
N LYS A 35 -11.19 -18.87 14.73
CA LYS A 35 -11.52 -17.72 13.87
C LYS A 35 -11.01 -17.92 12.45
N VAL A 36 -9.83 -18.52 12.28
CA VAL A 36 -9.24 -18.82 10.96
C VAL A 36 -10.11 -19.82 10.19
N ASP A 37 -10.51 -20.93 10.82
CA ASP A 37 -11.31 -21.97 10.16
C ASP A 37 -12.67 -21.42 9.68
N ARG A 38 -13.34 -20.64 10.53
CA ARG A 38 -14.60 -19.97 10.19
C ARG A 38 -14.43 -19.02 9.00
N ALA A 39 -13.33 -18.27 8.98
CA ALA A 39 -13.02 -17.35 7.89
C ALA A 39 -12.85 -18.08 6.56
N VAL A 40 -12.16 -19.20 6.56
CA VAL A 40 -11.92 -20.00 5.35
C VAL A 40 -13.22 -20.54 4.76
N GLY A 41 -14.11 -21.07 5.61
CA GLY A 41 -15.44 -21.52 5.18
C GLY A 41 -16.26 -20.40 4.53
N PHE A 42 -16.25 -19.21 5.12
CA PHE A 42 -16.92 -18.05 4.55
C PHE A 42 -16.33 -17.67 3.19
N LEU A 43 -15.01 -17.51 3.09
CA LEU A 43 -14.33 -17.09 1.85
C LEU A 43 -14.59 -18.06 0.69
N ASN A 44 -14.52 -19.37 0.94
CA ASN A 44 -14.80 -20.39 -0.08
C ASN A 44 -16.26 -20.35 -0.54
N SER A 45 -17.21 -20.04 0.36
CA SER A 45 -18.61 -19.92 -0.02
C SER A 45 -18.89 -18.68 -0.88
N ALA A 46 -18.30 -17.53 -0.52
CA ALA A 46 -18.47 -16.26 -1.22
C ALA A 46 -17.88 -16.29 -2.65
N MET A 47 -16.80 -17.06 -2.86
CA MET A 47 -16.15 -17.21 -4.18
C MET A 47 -17.07 -17.73 -5.30
N ARG A 48 -18.25 -18.26 -4.94
CA ARG A 48 -19.26 -18.74 -5.90
C ARG A 48 -20.12 -17.63 -6.52
N GLU A 49 -19.93 -16.37 -6.15
CA GLU A 49 -20.76 -15.23 -6.59
C GLU A 49 -19.99 -14.19 -7.44
N SER A 50 -20.68 -13.15 -7.93
CA SER A 50 -20.11 -12.13 -8.83
C SER A 50 -18.93 -11.37 -8.18
N GLY A 51 -17.90 -11.07 -8.98
CA GLY A 51 -16.58 -10.65 -8.47
C GLY A 51 -16.53 -9.35 -7.64
N ILE A 52 -17.47 -8.40 -7.85
CA ILE A 52 -17.55 -7.16 -7.05
C ILE A 52 -18.26 -7.41 -5.72
N GLN A 53 -19.40 -8.12 -5.74
CA GLN A 53 -20.13 -8.47 -4.52
C GLN A 53 -19.32 -9.42 -3.63
N LEU A 54 -18.52 -10.29 -4.25
CA LEU A 54 -17.49 -11.06 -3.57
C LEU A 54 -16.47 -10.13 -2.88
N ALA A 55 -15.90 -9.16 -3.60
CA ALA A 55 -14.91 -8.26 -3.04
C ALA A 55 -15.45 -7.46 -1.84
N VAL A 56 -16.68 -6.94 -1.93
CA VAL A 56 -17.35 -6.24 -0.83
C VAL A 56 -17.49 -7.15 0.38
N ARG A 57 -18.05 -8.36 0.22
CA ARG A 57 -18.25 -9.29 1.34
C ARG A 57 -16.97 -9.81 1.96
N VAL A 58 -15.96 -10.11 1.14
CA VAL A 58 -14.62 -10.46 1.64
C VAL A 58 -14.05 -9.31 2.44
N SER A 59 -14.16 -8.07 1.93
CA SER A 59 -13.66 -6.90 2.67
C SER A 59 -14.38 -6.70 3.99
N ASP A 60 -15.71 -6.82 4.02
CA ASP A 60 -16.52 -6.61 5.22
C ASP A 60 -16.15 -7.63 6.29
N TYR A 61 -16.09 -8.91 5.90
CA TYR A 61 -15.75 -9.99 6.80
C TYR A 61 -14.33 -9.86 7.36
N VAL A 62 -13.36 -9.54 6.49
CA VAL A 62 -11.97 -9.38 6.92
C VAL A 62 -11.83 -8.18 7.87
N VAL A 63 -12.45 -7.04 7.53
CA VAL A 63 -12.43 -5.83 8.37
C VAL A 63 -13.10 -6.08 9.72
N SER A 64 -14.27 -6.74 9.74
CA SER A 64 -14.98 -6.99 10.99
C SER A 64 -14.23 -7.96 11.90
N GLU A 65 -13.71 -9.06 11.36
CA GLU A 65 -13.11 -10.14 12.17
C GLU A 65 -11.65 -9.86 12.57
N PHE A 66 -10.85 -9.24 11.70
CA PHE A 66 -9.41 -9.09 11.92
C PHE A 66 -8.97 -7.67 12.25
N PHE A 67 -9.82 -6.66 11.99
CA PHE A 67 -9.50 -5.25 12.21
C PHE A 67 -10.51 -4.54 13.11
N GLY A 68 -11.41 -5.29 13.76
CA GLY A 68 -12.39 -4.74 14.69
C GLY A 68 -13.34 -3.69 14.07
N GLY A 69 -13.57 -3.76 12.75
CA GLY A 69 -14.35 -2.76 12.02
C GLY A 69 -13.56 -1.55 11.52
N ASP A 70 -12.27 -1.43 11.85
CA ASP A 70 -11.44 -0.29 11.44
C ASP A 70 -10.89 -0.47 10.03
N VAL A 71 -11.53 0.19 9.07
CA VAL A 71 -11.17 0.19 7.65
C VAL A 71 -9.80 0.82 7.40
N VAL A 72 -9.37 1.78 8.24
CA VAL A 72 -8.09 2.50 8.07
C VAL A 72 -6.91 1.56 8.27
N GLN A 73 -7.03 0.63 9.20
CA GLN A 73 -5.99 -0.38 9.45
C GLN A 73 -5.75 -1.28 8.24
N LEU A 74 -6.76 -1.47 7.37
CA LEU A 74 -6.60 -2.29 6.19
C LEU A 74 -5.74 -1.64 5.11
N ASP A 75 -5.52 -0.32 5.11
CA ASP A 75 -4.58 0.35 4.20
C ASP A 75 -3.26 0.74 4.87
N SER A 76 -3.18 0.58 6.21
CA SER A 76 -1.94 0.78 6.96
C SER A 76 -0.80 -0.12 6.48
N ARG A 77 0.43 0.40 6.62
CA ARG A 77 1.71 -0.30 6.38
C ARG A 77 2.18 -1.11 7.60
N ASP A 78 1.35 -1.24 8.62
CA ASP A 78 1.70 -1.96 9.84
C ASP A 78 2.07 -3.43 9.54
N ARG A 79 3.09 -3.93 10.24
CA ARG A 79 3.61 -5.30 10.12
C ARG A 79 2.63 -6.32 10.68
N THR A 80 1.84 -5.95 11.69
CA THR A 80 0.81 -6.81 12.34
C THR A 80 -0.24 -7.29 11.33
N LYS A 81 -0.66 -6.42 10.41
CA LYS A 81 -1.57 -6.76 9.30
C LYS A 81 -1.06 -7.92 8.44
N ALA A 82 0.25 -7.95 8.15
CA ALA A 82 0.83 -9.04 7.37
C ALA A 82 0.68 -10.39 8.09
N VAL A 83 0.66 -10.40 9.42
CA VAL A 83 0.49 -11.62 10.23
C VAL A 83 -0.92 -12.20 10.04
N SER A 84 -1.97 -11.39 10.10
CA SER A 84 -3.37 -11.85 9.95
C SER A 84 -3.66 -12.42 8.55
N TYR A 85 -3.21 -11.73 7.49
CA TYR A 85 -3.34 -12.24 6.12
C TYR A 85 -2.52 -13.51 5.89
N ASN A 86 -1.29 -13.56 6.42
CA ASN A 86 -0.45 -14.75 6.30
C ASN A 86 -1.04 -15.95 7.06
N ALA A 87 -1.67 -15.72 8.21
CA ALA A 87 -2.34 -16.79 8.96
C ALA A 87 -3.50 -17.39 8.15
N LEU A 88 -4.37 -16.54 7.60
CA LEU A 88 -5.45 -16.97 6.70
C LEU A 88 -4.92 -17.76 5.49
N CYS A 89 -3.89 -17.24 4.83
CA CYS A 89 -3.37 -17.85 3.60
C CYS A 89 -2.51 -19.09 3.80
N ARG A 90 -2.11 -19.40 5.04
CA ARG A 90 -1.46 -20.68 5.38
C ARG A 90 -2.47 -21.80 5.59
N HIS A 91 -3.76 -21.49 5.71
CA HIS A 91 -4.78 -22.50 5.90
C HIS A 91 -4.93 -23.36 4.63
N PRO A 92 -4.83 -24.70 4.73
CA PRO A 92 -4.78 -25.59 3.55
C PRO A 92 -6.05 -25.54 2.71
N ASP A 93 -7.21 -25.28 3.34
CA ASP A 93 -8.49 -25.24 2.64
C ASP A 93 -8.80 -23.89 1.96
N LEU A 94 -7.94 -22.87 2.12
CA LEU A 94 -8.19 -21.58 1.47
C LEU A 94 -7.88 -21.67 -0.03
N GLN A 95 -8.90 -21.47 -0.87
CA GLN A 95 -8.77 -21.60 -2.32
C GLN A 95 -8.12 -20.39 -3.02
N ILE A 96 -7.81 -19.32 -2.27
CA ILE A 96 -7.26 -18.08 -2.80
C ILE A 96 -5.92 -17.75 -2.17
N GLY A 97 -4.97 -17.33 -3.00
CA GLY A 97 -3.68 -16.84 -2.53
C GLY A 97 -3.76 -15.46 -1.88
N GLU A 98 -2.73 -15.12 -1.10
CA GLU A 98 -2.63 -13.87 -0.34
C GLU A 98 -2.82 -12.61 -1.21
N ALA A 99 -2.17 -12.57 -2.37
CA ALA A 99 -2.28 -11.44 -3.28
C ALA A 99 -3.72 -11.22 -3.77
N THR A 100 -4.49 -12.29 -3.97
CA THR A 100 -5.90 -12.22 -4.36
C THR A 100 -6.76 -11.75 -3.19
N LEU A 101 -6.57 -12.31 -2.00
CA LEU A 101 -7.30 -11.92 -0.79
C LEU A 101 -7.10 -10.44 -0.46
N ARG A 102 -5.85 -9.97 -0.43
CA ARG A 102 -5.52 -8.54 -0.22
C ARG A 102 -6.17 -7.65 -1.28
N ARG A 103 -6.16 -8.09 -2.55
CA ARG A 103 -6.77 -7.34 -3.64
C ARG A 103 -8.29 -7.24 -3.48
N LEU A 104 -8.96 -8.34 -3.15
CA LEU A 104 -10.41 -8.36 -2.91
C LEU A 104 -10.79 -7.42 -1.76
N ALA A 105 -10.06 -7.50 -0.64
CA ALA A 105 -10.29 -6.65 0.52
C ALA A 105 -10.16 -5.15 0.16
N ARG A 106 -9.10 -4.77 -0.56
CA ARG A 106 -8.92 -3.37 -1.00
C ARG A 106 -9.98 -2.91 -2.01
N VAL A 107 -10.39 -3.78 -2.94
CA VAL A 107 -11.48 -3.46 -3.88
C VAL A 107 -12.78 -3.22 -3.13
N GLY A 108 -13.14 -4.07 -2.16
CA GLY A 108 -14.39 -3.90 -1.40
C GLY A 108 -14.43 -2.60 -0.60
N ILE A 109 -13.31 -2.21 0.02
CA ILE A 109 -13.19 -0.88 0.66
C ILE A 109 -13.36 0.24 -0.37
N GLN A 110 -12.67 0.15 -1.51
CA GLN A 110 -12.77 1.18 -2.55
C GLN A 110 -14.20 1.34 -3.07
N VAL A 111 -14.96 0.26 -3.21
CA VAL A 111 -16.38 0.31 -3.62
C VAL A 111 -17.17 1.19 -2.64
N ARG A 112 -16.92 1.09 -1.33
CA ARG A 112 -17.59 1.90 -0.29
C ARG A 112 -17.14 3.36 -0.22
N GLN A 113 -15.94 3.66 -0.73
CA GLN A 113 -15.39 5.01 -0.76
C GLN A 113 -15.87 5.81 -1.97
N LEU A 114 -16.32 5.14 -3.01
CA LEU A 114 -16.85 5.78 -4.21
C LEU A 114 -18.38 5.96 -4.07
N PRO A 115 -18.96 6.99 -4.70
CA PRO A 115 -20.41 7.13 -4.80
C PRO A 115 -21.04 5.89 -5.46
N ASP A 116 -22.18 5.42 -4.95
CA ASP A 116 -22.85 4.20 -5.41
C ASP A 116 -23.16 4.23 -6.91
N GLU A 117 -23.56 5.39 -7.45
CA GLU A 117 -23.87 5.58 -8.87
C GLU A 117 -22.65 5.45 -9.79
N VAL A 118 -21.45 5.65 -9.24
CA VAL A 118 -20.17 5.48 -9.93
C VAL A 118 -19.67 4.04 -9.75
N ALA A 119 -19.62 3.57 -8.50
CA ALA A 119 -19.08 2.27 -8.14
C ALA A 119 -19.82 1.11 -8.84
N GLY A 120 -21.16 1.16 -8.86
CA GLY A 120 -21.98 0.11 -9.49
C GLY A 120 -21.82 0.00 -11.01
N ARG A 121 -21.29 1.04 -11.67
CA ARG A 121 -21.08 1.07 -13.14
C ARG A 121 -19.69 0.62 -13.55
N LEU A 122 -18.76 0.51 -12.60
CA LEU A 122 -17.38 0.13 -12.87
C LEU A 122 -17.19 -1.39 -12.77
N SER A 123 -16.54 -1.99 -13.77
CA SER A 123 -16.14 -3.40 -13.70
C SER A 123 -15.02 -3.63 -12.67
N GLN A 124 -14.83 -4.88 -12.22
CA GLN A 124 -13.77 -5.23 -11.28
C GLN A 124 -12.36 -4.83 -11.78
N ARG A 125 -12.13 -4.81 -13.09
CA ARG A 125 -10.85 -4.37 -13.68
C ARG A 125 -10.63 -2.87 -13.50
N HIS A 126 -11.68 -2.05 -13.61
CA HIS A 126 -11.60 -0.61 -13.32
C HIS A 126 -11.24 -0.38 -11.85
N HIS A 127 -11.94 -1.06 -10.93
CA HIS A 127 -11.62 -0.94 -9.51
C HIS A 127 -10.16 -1.29 -9.22
N ARG A 128 -9.63 -2.34 -9.86
CA ARG A 128 -8.22 -2.72 -9.74
C ARG A 128 -7.25 -1.67 -10.27
N ALA A 129 -7.57 -0.98 -11.36
CA ALA A 129 -6.74 0.10 -11.87
C ALA A 129 -6.70 1.28 -10.89
N LEU A 130 -7.87 1.66 -10.35
CA LEU A 130 -8.01 2.76 -9.38
C LEU A 130 -7.30 2.51 -8.04
N LEU A 131 -6.98 1.25 -7.68
CA LEU A 131 -6.25 0.92 -6.45
C LEU A 131 -4.82 1.49 -6.41
N THR A 132 -4.26 1.93 -7.54
CA THR A 132 -2.94 2.56 -7.58
C THR A 132 -2.98 4.06 -7.32
N VAL A 133 -4.17 4.67 -7.31
CA VAL A 133 -4.36 6.10 -7.04
C VAL A 133 -4.47 6.30 -5.54
N ASP A 134 -3.49 6.97 -4.94
CA ASP A 134 -3.44 7.18 -3.48
C ASP A 134 -4.41 8.28 -3.03
N ASP A 135 -4.51 9.38 -3.78
CA ASP A 135 -5.41 10.50 -3.45
C ASP A 135 -6.89 10.12 -3.68
N PRO A 136 -7.73 10.11 -2.62
CA PRO A 136 -9.14 9.77 -2.74
C PRO A 136 -9.92 10.70 -3.67
N ARG A 137 -9.61 12.01 -3.69
CA ARG A 137 -10.32 12.98 -4.54
C ARG A 137 -10.03 12.71 -6.00
N ARG A 138 -8.73 12.58 -6.34
CA ARG A 138 -8.30 12.23 -7.69
C ARG A 138 -8.86 10.89 -8.16
N LYS A 139 -8.92 9.89 -7.26
CA LYS A 139 -9.51 8.59 -7.55
C LYS A 139 -11.00 8.70 -7.91
N GLU A 140 -11.77 9.49 -7.16
CA GLU A 140 -13.17 9.74 -7.45
C GLU A 140 -13.36 10.45 -8.79
N GLU A 141 -12.55 11.48 -9.08
CA GLU A 141 -12.57 12.19 -10.37
C GLU A 141 -12.34 11.23 -11.55
N LEU A 142 -11.30 10.39 -11.46
CA LEU A 142 -10.97 9.41 -12.49
C LEU A 142 -12.06 8.35 -12.64
N ALA A 143 -12.67 7.92 -11.53
CA ALA A 143 -13.79 6.99 -11.54
C ALA A 143 -15.02 7.60 -12.23
N ARG A 144 -15.38 8.84 -11.89
CA ARG A 144 -16.49 9.58 -12.54
C ARG A 144 -16.21 9.78 -14.03
N ALA A 145 -15.01 10.21 -14.40
CA ALA A 145 -14.62 10.39 -15.80
C ALA A 145 -14.72 9.07 -16.59
N ALA A 146 -14.24 7.96 -16.02
CA ALA A 146 -14.35 6.64 -16.65
C ALA A 146 -15.81 6.23 -16.91
N VAL A 147 -16.73 6.57 -16.00
CA VAL A 147 -18.16 6.28 -16.15
C VAL A 147 -18.86 7.20 -17.16
N VAL A 148 -18.52 8.49 -17.18
CA VAL A 148 -19.12 9.49 -18.07
C VAL A 148 -18.65 9.29 -19.51
N GLU A 149 -17.36 9.02 -19.70
CA GLU A 149 -16.74 8.86 -21.02
C GLU A 149 -16.66 7.39 -21.49
N ASP A 150 -17.25 6.46 -20.74
CA ASP A 150 -17.27 5.02 -21.02
C ASP A 150 -15.86 4.46 -21.31
N TRP A 151 -14.90 4.76 -20.44
CA TRP A 151 -13.53 4.27 -20.60
C TRP A 151 -13.48 2.76 -20.46
N SER A 152 -12.63 2.12 -21.26
CA SER A 152 -12.22 0.74 -21.00
C SER A 152 -11.27 0.68 -19.79
N PRO A 153 -11.15 -0.48 -19.12
CA PRO A 153 -10.19 -0.62 -18.02
C PRO A 153 -8.75 -0.29 -18.42
N ASP A 154 -8.38 -0.61 -19.65
CA ASP A 154 -7.05 -0.36 -20.20
C ASP A 154 -6.81 1.13 -20.46
N LYS A 155 -7.83 1.85 -20.95
CA LYS A 155 -7.77 3.32 -21.11
C LYS A 155 -7.59 3.99 -19.75
N LEU A 156 -8.38 3.61 -18.74
CA LEU A 156 -8.25 4.14 -17.38
C LEU A 156 -6.86 3.88 -16.79
N ALA A 157 -6.33 2.66 -16.94
CA ALA A 157 -4.98 2.32 -16.51
C ALA A 157 -3.91 3.18 -17.22
N GLY A 158 -4.09 3.44 -18.52
CA GLY A 158 -3.22 4.33 -19.29
C GLY A 158 -3.23 5.78 -18.76
N VAL A 159 -4.41 6.33 -18.48
CA VAL A 159 -4.56 7.68 -17.90
C VAL A 159 -3.88 7.77 -16.53
N ILE A 160 -4.11 6.78 -15.66
CA ILE A 160 -3.46 6.71 -14.34
C ILE A 160 -1.93 6.60 -14.47
N ALA A 161 -1.43 5.84 -15.45
CA ALA A 161 0.00 5.72 -15.67
C ALA A 161 0.64 7.04 -16.11
N VAL A 162 -0.05 7.86 -16.90
CA VAL A 162 0.41 9.22 -17.27
C VAL A 162 0.37 10.14 -16.04
N ASP A 163 -0.72 10.11 -15.27
CA ASP A 163 -0.89 10.88 -14.04
C ASP A 163 0.29 10.63 -13.06
N HIS A 164 0.63 9.37 -12.80
CA HIS A 164 1.78 8.99 -11.97
C HIS A 164 3.14 9.47 -12.52
N GLN A 165 3.33 9.48 -13.83
CA GLN A 165 4.57 9.98 -14.45
C GLN A 165 4.73 11.49 -14.25
N THR A 166 3.63 12.23 -14.27
CA THR A 166 3.64 13.68 -14.06
C THR A 166 3.79 14.05 -12.58
N ALA A 167 3.19 13.28 -11.66
CA ALA A 167 3.18 13.58 -10.23
C ALA A 167 4.53 13.31 -9.53
N LYS A 168 5.33 12.37 -10.03
CA LYS A 168 6.59 11.99 -9.40
C LYS A 168 7.76 12.42 -10.27
N PRO A 169 8.45 13.55 -9.98
CA PRO A 169 9.79 13.74 -10.56
C PRO A 169 10.59 12.50 -10.18
N ARG A 170 11.26 11.88 -11.16
CA ARG A 170 12.06 10.68 -10.94
C ARG A 170 13.29 11.04 -10.10
N THR A 171 13.09 11.30 -8.82
CA THR A 171 14.12 11.43 -7.78
C THR A 171 14.62 10.03 -7.42
N GLY A 172 15.03 9.28 -8.44
CA GLY A 172 15.93 8.16 -8.21
C GLY A 172 17.29 8.70 -7.80
N ARG A 173 18.05 7.90 -7.06
CA ARG A 173 19.48 8.15 -6.87
C ARG A 173 20.08 8.37 -8.28
N PRO A 174 20.73 9.50 -8.56
CA PRO A 174 21.35 9.72 -9.87
C PRO A 174 22.25 8.53 -10.19
N ALA A 175 22.27 8.13 -11.46
CA ALA A 175 23.09 7.01 -11.89
C ALA A 175 24.52 7.26 -11.42
N ALA A 176 25.08 6.30 -10.66
CA ALA A 176 26.45 6.43 -10.17
C ALA A 176 27.37 6.71 -11.37
N PRO A 177 28.29 7.70 -11.28
CA PRO A 177 29.24 7.98 -12.34
C PRO A 177 29.97 6.70 -12.78
N HIS A 178 30.32 6.60 -14.06
CA HIS A 178 31.00 5.42 -14.61
C HIS A 178 32.25 5.03 -13.82
N VAL A 179 32.98 6.02 -13.30
CA VAL A 179 34.16 5.82 -12.44
C VAL A 179 33.81 5.08 -11.16
N VAL A 180 32.71 5.46 -10.48
CA VAL A 180 32.28 4.79 -9.24
C VAL A 180 31.88 3.35 -9.52
N LYS A 181 31.20 3.08 -10.64
CA LYS A 181 30.87 1.71 -11.07
C LYS A 181 32.12 0.88 -11.36
N ALA A 182 33.12 1.46 -12.02
CA ALA A 182 34.38 0.80 -12.33
C ALA A 182 35.17 0.45 -11.06
N ILE A 183 35.29 1.39 -10.12
CA ILE A 183 35.96 1.16 -8.83
C ILE A 183 35.26 0.04 -8.07
N SER A 184 33.92 0.09 -7.93
CA SER A 184 33.18 -0.96 -7.23
C SER A 184 33.32 -2.35 -7.89
N ALA A 185 33.45 -2.41 -9.23
CA ALA A 185 33.68 -3.66 -9.94
C ALA A 185 35.08 -4.23 -9.66
N VAL A 186 36.11 -3.37 -9.66
CA VAL A 186 37.48 -3.77 -9.32
C VAL A 186 37.58 -4.22 -7.86
N THR A 187 37.00 -3.47 -6.91
CA THR A 187 36.99 -3.85 -5.50
C THR A 187 36.37 -5.22 -5.29
N ARG A 188 35.23 -5.50 -5.92
CA ARG A 188 34.57 -6.81 -5.83
C ARG A 188 35.40 -7.93 -6.45
N ALA A 189 36.12 -7.67 -7.54
CA ALA A 189 37.02 -8.63 -8.16
C ALA A 189 38.22 -8.97 -7.27
N VAL A 190 38.77 -7.97 -6.58
CA VAL A 190 39.88 -8.13 -5.63
C VAL A 190 39.44 -8.88 -4.37
N GLU A 191 38.26 -8.56 -3.82
CA GLU A 191 37.70 -9.26 -2.66
C GLU A 191 37.35 -10.73 -2.97
N GLY A 192 36.94 -11.02 -4.21
CA GLY A 192 36.64 -12.37 -4.67
C GLY A 192 37.86 -13.26 -4.92
N LEU A 193 39.07 -12.70 -4.99
CA LEU A 193 40.30 -13.45 -5.25
C LEU A 193 40.86 -14.18 -4.02
N GLY A 194 40.30 -13.95 -2.83
CA GLY A 194 40.78 -14.55 -1.59
C GLY A 194 42.21 -14.11 -1.22
N PRO A 195 42.67 -14.38 0.02
CA PRO A 195 44.04 -14.07 0.40
C PRO A 195 45.00 -14.97 -0.38
N MET A 196 45.81 -14.38 -1.26
CA MET A 196 46.90 -15.08 -1.95
C MET A 196 47.96 -15.49 -0.91
N PRO A 197 48.36 -16.77 -0.85
CA PRO A 197 49.43 -17.19 0.04
C PRO A 197 50.75 -16.58 -0.44
N PHE A 198 51.34 -15.73 0.39
CA PHE A 198 52.73 -15.30 0.21
C PHE A 198 53.63 -16.39 0.79
N THR A 199 54.38 -17.08 -0.09
CA THR A 199 55.48 -18.00 0.28
C THR A 199 56.79 -17.39 -0.12
#